data_AF-K0J829-F1
#
_entry.id   AF-K0J829-F1
#
_cell.length_a   1.000
_cell.length_b   1.000
_cell.length_c   1.000
_cell.angle_alpha   90.00
_cell.angle_beta   90.00
_cell.angle_gamma   90.00
#
_symmetry.space_group_name_H-M   'P 1'
#
loop_
_entity.id
_entity.type
_entity.pdbx_description
1 polymer ?
#
loop_
_entity_poly.entity_id
_entity_poly.type
_entity_poly.pdbx_seq_one_letter_code
_entity_poly.pdbx_strand_id
1 'polypeptide(L)'
;MAQGLKVVAIRHPMPYGDLAAQRVQRFATIEDLKIHQCTIEEMEEYEPHVSRGNIIYAGVDYEAILEAAENDPDGCDVIVWDGGNNDFSFYKPDLAITVLDPHRPGHELQYYPGEVCLRTADVAIINKVDSATAEAIQIVENNIKTVSPNSIIIKAESTITVDQPELIKGKRVLIVEDGPTLTHGEMKIGAGTVAAQRLGAAEIIDPTPYLVGSLKDTFITYPHIENLVPAMGYGEQQLKDLETTINNVDCDAVIIGTPIDLSRVIKINQPTARIHYDLDEVDGPKLELILTDFINKYKAELK
;
A
#
# COMPACT_ATOMS: atom_id res chain seq x y z
N MET A 1 -13.00 -8.25 11.25
CA MET A 1 -14.39 -8.09 10.74
C MET A 1 -15.12 -9.41 10.49
N ALA A 2 -14.58 -10.37 9.70
CA ALA A 2 -15.29 -11.63 9.40
C ALA A 2 -15.75 -12.43 10.63
N GLN A 3 -15.05 -12.30 11.76
CA GLN A 3 -15.39 -12.89 13.06
C GLN A 3 -16.42 -12.08 13.88
N GLY A 4 -17.09 -11.10 13.27
CA GLY A 4 -18.10 -10.24 13.90
C GLY A 4 -17.53 -9.17 14.85
N LEU A 5 -16.22 -8.99 14.89
CA LEU A 5 -15.54 -7.96 15.69
C LEU A 5 -15.49 -6.62 14.94
N LYS A 6 -15.71 -5.54 15.67
CA LYS A 6 -15.49 -4.16 15.25
C LYS A 6 -14.00 -3.86 15.29
N VAL A 7 -13.44 -3.56 14.13
CA VAL A 7 -12.01 -3.33 13.97
C VAL A 7 -11.78 -1.88 13.60
N VAL A 8 -10.90 -1.21 14.34
CA VAL A 8 -10.42 0.13 14.04
C VAL A 8 -8.94 0.05 13.68
N ALA A 9 -8.54 0.65 12.57
CA ALA A 9 -7.13 0.77 12.21
C ALA A 9 -6.55 2.07 12.77
N ILE A 10 -5.32 2.03 13.28
CA ILE A 10 -4.52 3.23 13.55
C ILE A 10 -3.38 3.23 12.54
N ARG A 11 -3.43 4.14 11.57
CA ARG A 11 -2.44 4.24 10.49
C ARG A 11 -1.40 5.29 10.85
N HIS A 12 -0.11 4.95 10.73
CA HIS A 12 0.97 5.92 10.86
C HIS A 12 0.75 7.08 9.86
N PRO A 13 0.74 8.34 10.31
CA PRO A 13 0.40 9.45 9.45
C PRO A 13 1.52 9.77 8.45
N MET A 14 1.16 10.48 7.40
CA MET A 14 2.09 11.21 6.53
C MET A 14 1.90 12.72 6.80
N PRO A 15 2.54 13.30 7.85
CA PRO A 15 2.11 14.58 8.41
C PRO A 15 2.70 15.77 7.65
N TYR A 16 2.33 15.90 6.37
CA TYR A 16 2.79 16.97 5.49
C TYR A 16 2.12 18.33 5.74
N GLY A 17 1.06 18.37 6.57
CA GLY A 17 0.19 19.52 6.77
C GLY A 17 0.38 20.24 8.11
N ASP A 18 -0.73 20.78 8.63
CA ASP A 18 -0.77 21.41 9.95
C ASP A 18 -0.83 20.34 11.05
N LEU A 19 0.31 20.10 11.71
CA LEU A 19 0.43 19.10 12.77
C LEU A 19 -0.56 19.31 13.93
N ALA A 20 -0.94 20.57 14.23
CA ALA A 20 -1.90 20.84 15.29
C ALA A 20 -3.32 20.43 14.88
N ALA A 21 -3.67 20.65 13.60
CA ALA A 21 -4.92 20.16 13.03
C ALA A 21 -4.92 18.63 12.86
N GLN A 22 -3.76 18.04 12.57
CA GLN A 22 -3.53 16.60 12.44
C GLN A 22 -3.25 15.90 13.78
N ARG A 23 -3.71 16.46 14.90
CA ARG A 23 -3.54 15.84 16.22
C ARG A 23 -4.23 14.46 16.29
N VAL A 24 -5.50 14.41 15.90
CA VAL A 24 -6.32 13.19 15.79
C VAL A 24 -7.26 13.37 14.61
N GLN A 25 -7.21 12.45 13.64
CA GLN A 25 -8.06 12.44 12.47
C GLN A 25 -8.74 11.08 12.36
N ARG A 26 -10.06 11.10 12.16
CA ARG A 26 -10.89 9.91 11.93
C ARG A 26 -11.35 9.88 10.48
N PHE A 27 -11.20 8.73 9.84
CA PHE A 27 -11.66 8.44 8.49
C PHE A 27 -12.56 7.20 8.52
N ALA A 28 -13.85 7.37 8.27
CA ALA A 28 -14.82 6.27 8.18
C ALA A 28 -15.51 6.21 6.81
N THR A 29 -15.47 7.32 6.07
CA THR A 29 -16.06 7.47 4.75
C THR A 29 -15.08 8.18 3.83
N ILE A 30 -15.23 8.02 2.52
CA ILE A 30 -14.26 8.63 1.59
C ILE A 30 -14.36 10.15 1.62
N GLU A 31 -15.54 10.68 1.96
CA GLU A 31 -15.76 12.11 2.18
C GLU A 31 -14.83 12.70 3.25
N ASP A 32 -14.40 11.89 4.22
CA ASP A 32 -13.48 12.32 5.27
C ASP A 32 -12.09 12.67 4.71
N LEU A 33 -11.64 12.03 3.62
CA LEU A 33 -10.36 12.37 2.96
C LEU A 33 -10.34 13.84 2.51
N LYS A 34 -11.49 14.34 2.05
CA LYS A 34 -11.64 15.75 1.65
C LYS A 34 -11.77 16.68 2.85
N ILE A 35 -12.51 16.27 3.88
CA ILE A 35 -12.67 17.05 5.12
C ILE A 35 -11.31 17.33 5.76
N HIS A 36 -10.44 16.32 5.77
CA HIS A 36 -9.09 16.39 6.31
C HIS A 36 -8.02 16.88 5.34
N GLN A 37 -8.42 17.28 4.12
CA GLN A 37 -7.54 17.85 3.10
C GLN A 37 -6.34 16.95 2.75
N CYS A 38 -6.57 15.64 2.66
CA CYS A 38 -5.51 14.68 2.32
C CYS A 38 -4.87 14.97 0.97
N THR A 39 -3.57 14.76 0.88
CA THR A 39 -2.79 14.68 -0.36
C THR A 39 -3.08 13.36 -1.10
N ILE A 40 -2.66 13.21 -2.37
CA ILE A 40 -2.80 11.92 -3.08
C ILE A 40 -2.11 10.79 -2.30
N GLU A 41 -0.90 11.02 -1.77
CA GLU A 41 -0.17 9.98 -1.05
C GLU A 41 -0.90 9.54 0.22
N GLU A 42 -1.46 10.49 0.98
CA GLU A 42 -2.32 10.14 2.12
C GLU A 42 -3.55 9.36 1.67
N MET A 43 -4.16 9.74 0.53
CA MET A 43 -5.27 8.97 -0.02
C MET A 43 -4.84 7.56 -0.45
N GLU A 44 -3.63 7.37 -0.98
CA GLU A 44 -3.08 6.05 -1.35
C GLU A 44 -2.98 5.11 -0.17
N GLU A 45 -2.73 5.67 1.02
CA GLU A 45 -2.66 4.93 2.28
C GLU A 45 -4.04 4.74 2.93
N TYR A 46 -4.94 5.72 2.85
CA TYR A 46 -6.21 5.70 3.60
C TYR A 46 -7.42 5.21 2.79
N GLU A 47 -7.53 5.56 1.50
CA GLU A 47 -8.68 5.23 0.67
C GLU A 47 -8.92 3.70 0.55
N PRO A 48 -7.90 2.84 0.39
CA PRO A 48 -8.12 1.39 0.29
C PRO A 48 -8.79 0.81 1.53
N HIS A 49 -8.43 1.30 2.72
CA HIS A 49 -9.02 0.90 3.99
C HIS A 49 -10.48 1.35 4.09
N VAL A 50 -10.74 2.64 3.88
CA VAL A 50 -12.09 3.22 4.01
C VAL A 50 -13.05 2.63 2.99
N SER A 51 -12.59 2.40 1.76
CA SER A 51 -13.41 1.81 0.69
C SER A 51 -13.80 0.35 0.98
N ARG A 52 -13.02 -0.36 1.82
CA ARG A 52 -13.32 -1.70 2.34
C ARG A 52 -14.21 -1.68 3.59
N GLY A 53 -14.58 -0.49 4.07
CA GLY A 53 -15.40 -0.29 5.26
C GLY A 53 -14.61 -0.25 6.57
N ASN A 54 -13.28 -0.14 6.54
CA ASN A 54 -12.48 0.03 7.74
C ASN A 54 -12.57 1.49 8.22
N ILE A 55 -12.64 1.68 9.54
CA ILE A 55 -12.43 2.98 10.17
C ILE A 55 -10.94 3.12 10.46
N ILE A 56 -10.36 4.26 10.09
CA ILE A 56 -8.95 4.58 10.36
C ILE A 56 -8.88 5.79 11.25
N TYR A 57 -7.96 5.75 12.21
CA TYR A 57 -7.43 6.94 12.86
C TYR A 57 -5.98 7.18 12.45
N ALA A 58 -5.63 8.44 12.22
CA ALA A 58 -4.27 8.88 11.97
C ALA A 58 -4.01 10.22 12.65
N GLY A 59 -2.74 10.59 12.81
CA GLY A 59 -2.34 11.86 13.39
C GLY A 59 -1.06 11.74 14.20
N VAL A 60 -0.67 12.84 14.84
CA VAL A 60 0.64 12.94 15.52
C VAL A 60 0.62 12.68 17.03
N ASP A 61 -0.55 12.66 17.66
CA ASP A 61 -0.71 12.45 19.11
C ASP A 61 -1.24 11.05 19.41
N TYR A 62 -0.33 10.06 19.52
CA TYR A 62 -0.69 8.65 19.67
C TYR A 62 -1.48 8.34 20.95
N GLU A 63 -1.26 9.06 22.05
CA GLU A 63 -2.08 8.86 23.25
C GLU A 63 -3.54 9.24 22.98
N ALA A 64 -3.76 10.40 22.35
CA ALA A 64 -5.08 10.88 22.01
C ALA A 64 -5.76 10.06 20.90
N ILE A 65 -4.97 9.56 19.94
CA ILE A 65 -5.44 8.68 18.87
C ILE A 65 -5.92 7.36 19.46
N LEU A 66 -5.14 6.77 20.38
CA LEU A 66 -5.53 5.54 21.05
C LEU A 66 -6.84 5.71 21.81
N GLU A 67 -6.96 6.78 22.62
CA GLU A 67 -8.19 7.08 23.36
C GLU A 67 -9.39 7.26 22.41
N ALA A 68 -9.20 7.96 21.29
CA ALA A 68 -10.27 8.17 20.31
C ALA A 68 -10.68 6.88 19.59
N ALA A 69 -9.71 6.04 19.20
CA ALA A 69 -9.97 4.77 18.54
C ALA A 69 -10.69 3.77 19.46
N GLU A 70 -10.26 3.67 20.74
CA GLU A 70 -10.91 2.81 21.74
C GLU A 70 -12.37 3.24 22.00
N ASN A 71 -12.65 4.55 21.92
CA ASN A 71 -13.99 5.13 22.12
C ASN A 71 -14.71 5.48 20.81
N ASP A 72 -14.36 4.83 19.69
CA ASP A 72 -14.98 5.11 18.41
C ASP A 72 -16.52 5.01 18.51
N PRO A 73 -17.29 5.96 17.93
CA PRO A 73 -18.75 5.94 18.02
C PRO A 73 -19.39 4.69 17.42
N ASP A 74 -18.74 4.04 16.45
CA ASP A 74 -19.20 2.78 15.85
C ASP A 74 -18.73 1.57 16.66
N GLY A 75 -17.91 1.77 17.70
CA GLY A 75 -17.34 0.81 18.64
C GLY A 75 -16.04 0.18 18.16
N CYS A 76 -15.22 -0.27 19.11
CA CYS A 76 -13.92 -0.88 18.84
C CYS A 76 -13.71 -2.11 19.74
N ASP A 77 -13.57 -3.29 19.11
CA ASP A 77 -13.22 -4.54 19.81
C ASP A 77 -11.73 -4.88 19.64
N VAL A 78 -11.14 -4.50 18.49
CA VAL A 78 -9.73 -4.77 18.14
C VAL A 78 -9.16 -3.57 17.40
N ILE A 79 -7.96 -3.18 17.79
CA ILE A 79 -7.16 -2.18 17.08
C ILE A 79 -6.13 -2.89 16.19
N VAL A 80 -6.06 -2.49 14.92
CA VAL A 80 -4.97 -2.86 14.03
C VAL A 80 -4.06 -1.65 13.88
N TRP A 81 -2.86 -1.71 14.45
CA TRP A 81 -1.86 -0.70 14.19
C TRP A 81 -1.17 -0.98 12.85
N ASP A 82 -1.23 -0.01 11.95
CA ASP A 82 -0.71 -0.11 10.58
C ASP A 82 0.39 0.94 10.36
N GLY A 83 1.64 0.48 10.43
CA GLY A 83 2.82 1.30 10.18
C GLY A 83 3.12 1.52 8.70
N GLY A 84 2.46 0.77 7.81
CA GLY A 84 2.87 0.65 6.41
C GLY A 84 4.34 0.27 6.32
N ASN A 85 5.11 1.06 5.58
CA ASN A 85 6.57 0.93 5.47
C ASN A 85 7.35 1.96 6.32
N ASN A 86 6.66 2.83 7.06
CA ASN A 86 7.28 4.02 7.69
C ASN A 86 7.74 3.79 9.12
N ASP A 87 7.01 2.98 9.91
CA ASP A 87 7.36 2.81 11.33
C ASP A 87 6.96 1.45 11.93
N PHE A 88 7.34 1.25 13.19
CA PHE A 88 6.90 0.14 14.04
C PHE A 88 5.85 0.62 15.07
N SER A 89 5.13 -0.33 15.69
CA SER A 89 4.02 0.02 16.60
C SER A 89 4.48 0.82 17.82
N PHE A 90 3.87 1.98 18.04
CA PHE A 90 4.10 2.81 19.22
C PHE A 90 3.31 2.34 20.44
N TYR A 91 2.35 1.45 20.23
CA TYR A 91 1.67 0.71 21.29
C TYR A 91 2.32 -0.64 21.45
N LYS A 92 2.21 -1.23 22.64
CA LYS A 92 2.62 -2.62 22.83
C LYS A 92 1.59 -3.53 22.16
N PRO A 93 1.95 -4.27 21.09
CA PRO A 93 1.01 -5.16 20.43
C PRO A 93 0.79 -6.43 21.26
N ASP A 94 -0.43 -6.96 21.19
CA ASP A 94 -0.80 -8.28 21.69
C ASP A 94 -0.45 -9.40 20.69
N LEU A 95 -0.34 -9.05 19.41
CA LEU A 95 0.12 -9.88 18.30
C LEU A 95 0.81 -8.98 17.27
N ALA A 96 2.09 -9.23 17.00
CA ALA A 96 2.89 -8.49 16.02
C ALA A 96 3.07 -9.28 14.73
N ILE A 97 2.63 -8.73 13.61
CA ILE A 97 2.77 -9.32 12.27
C ILE A 97 3.67 -8.40 11.42
N THR A 98 4.75 -8.96 10.88
CA THR A 98 5.70 -8.23 10.03
C THR A 98 5.73 -8.83 8.63
N VAL A 99 5.51 -8.00 7.61
CA VAL A 99 5.59 -8.40 6.20
C VAL A 99 6.96 -8.05 5.63
N LEU A 100 7.57 -8.99 4.92
CA LEU A 100 8.96 -8.94 4.46
C LEU A 100 9.00 -9.10 2.93
N ASP A 101 9.87 -8.34 2.27
CA ASP A 101 10.02 -8.37 0.81
C ASP A 101 11.33 -9.07 0.39
N PRO A 102 11.27 -10.29 -0.18
CA PRO A 102 12.44 -11.04 -0.62
C PRO A 102 13.11 -10.47 -1.89
N HIS A 103 12.57 -9.42 -2.52
CA HIS A 103 13.29 -8.71 -3.58
C HIS A 103 14.42 -7.83 -3.04
N ARG A 104 14.46 -7.59 -1.73
CA ARG A 104 15.43 -6.74 -1.06
C ARG A 104 16.04 -7.45 0.16
N PRO A 105 16.70 -8.61 -0.03
CA PRO A 105 17.18 -9.42 1.08
C PRO A 105 18.19 -8.64 1.93
N GLY A 106 18.01 -8.68 3.25
CA GLY A 106 18.80 -7.95 4.23
C GLY A 106 18.17 -6.62 4.66
N HIS A 107 17.15 -6.11 3.96
CA HIS A 107 16.44 -4.89 4.40
C HIS A 107 15.75 -5.08 5.76
N GLU A 108 15.28 -6.29 6.01
CA GLU A 108 14.73 -6.73 7.30
C GLU A 108 15.73 -6.68 8.46
N LEU A 109 17.02 -6.47 8.19
CA LEU A 109 18.08 -6.33 9.18
C LEU A 109 18.75 -4.96 9.18
N GLN A 110 18.79 -4.27 8.04
CA GLN A 110 19.66 -3.11 7.82
C GLN A 110 18.88 -1.80 7.68
N TYR A 111 17.59 -1.86 7.37
CA TYR A 111 16.75 -0.67 7.17
C TYR A 111 15.81 -0.49 8.36
N TYR A 112 15.76 0.75 8.86
CA TYR A 112 14.75 1.16 9.83
C TYR A 112 13.42 1.44 9.09
N PRO A 113 12.26 1.02 9.61
CA PRO A 113 12.03 0.32 10.89
C PRO A 113 12.12 -1.23 10.80
N GLY A 114 12.46 -1.78 9.63
CA GLY A 114 12.43 -3.21 9.33
C GLY A 114 13.09 -4.12 10.37
N GLU A 115 14.27 -3.74 10.88
CA GLU A 115 14.95 -4.50 11.94
C GLU A 115 14.10 -4.60 13.22
N VAL A 116 13.47 -3.49 13.64
CA VAL A 116 12.64 -3.43 14.84
C VAL A 116 11.38 -4.27 14.66
N CYS A 117 10.72 -4.14 13.50
CA CYS A 117 9.53 -4.91 13.16
C CYS A 117 9.82 -6.42 13.15
N LEU A 118 10.95 -6.86 12.56
CA LEU A 118 11.29 -8.29 12.53
C LEU A 118 11.62 -8.83 13.93
N ARG A 119 12.40 -8.11 14.72
CA ARG A 119 12.80 -8.52 16.08
C ARG A 119 11.63 -8.70 17.04
N THR A 120 10.54 -7.98 16.80
CA THR A 120 9.35 -7.98 17.65
C THR A 120 8.20 -8.80 17.08
N ALA A 121 8.37 -9.40 15.90
CA ALA A 121 7.33 -10.16 15.23
C ALA A 121 7.00 -11.47 15.94
N ASP A 122 5.71 -11.74 16.14
CA ASP A 122 5.16 -13.06 16.44
C ASP A 122 4.90 -13.86 15.15
N VAL A 123 4.59 -13.16 14.07
CA VAL A 123 4.36 -13.72 12.72
C VAL A 123 5.19 -12.93 11.71
N ALA A 124 5.98 -13.64 10.92
CA ALA A 124 6.76 -13.09 9.81
C ALA A 124 6.22 -13.63 8.48
N ILE A 125 5.73 -12.73 7.63
CA ILE A 125 5.17 -13.08 6.31
C ILE A 125 6.17 -12.69 5.24
N ILE A 126 6.76 -13.67 4.55
CA ILE A 126 7.58 -13.43 3.35
C ILE A 126 6.62 -13.32 2.16
N ASN A 127 6.36 -12.10 1.69
CA ASN A 127 5.44 -11.85 0.56
C ASN A 127 6.19 -11.94 -0.79
N LYS A 128 5.46 -11.93 -1.91
CA LYS A 128 6.00 -11.90 -3.30
C LYS A 128 6.89 -13.10 -3.65
N VAL A 129 6.68 -14.26 -3.03
CA VAL A 129 7.50 -15.45 -3.31
C VAL A 129 7.32 -16.00 -4.74
N ASP A 130 6.23 -15.62 -5.41
CA ASP A 130 5.94 -15.95 -6.81
C ASP A 130 6.88 -15.25 -7.81
N SER A 131 7.51 -14.15 -7.41
CA SER A 131 8.33 -13.32 -8.28
C SER A 131 9.80 -13.22 -7.84
N ALA A 132 10.11 -13.53 -6.58
CA ALA A 132 11.47 -13.50 -6.06
C ALA A 132 12.26 -14.79 -6.37
N THR A 133 13.59 -14.70 -6.34
CA THR A 133 14.44 -15.88 -6.52
C THR A 133 14.43 -16.77 -5.27
N ALA A 134 14.57 -18.08 -5.45
CA ALA A 134 14.66 -19.02 -4.34
C ALA A 134 15.80 -18.69 -3.36
N GLU A 135 16.93 -18.18 -3.87
CA GLU A 135 18.06 -17.73 -3.07
C GLU A 135 17.68 -16.55 -2.16
N ALA A 136 17.02 -15.53 -2.71
CA ALA A 136 16.63 -14.36 -1.94
C ALA A 136 15.58 -14.69 -0.88
N ILE A 137 14.60 -15.54 -1.20
CA ILE A 137 13.63 -16.08 -0.23
C ILE A 137 14.36 -16.82 0.90
N GLN A 138 15.34 -17.66 0.57
CA GLN A 138 16.10 -18.41 1.55
C GLN A 138 16.93 -17.51 2.48
N ILE A 139 17.50 -16.42 1.97
CA ILE A 139 18.24 -15.44 2.77
C ILE A 139 17.31 -14.81 3.81
N VAL A 140 16.14 -14.29 3.38
CA VAL A 140 15.16 -13.69 4.31
C VAL A 140 14.70 -14.71 5.34
N GLU A 141 14.38 -15.95 4.93
CA GLU A 141 13.97 -17.01 5.85
C GLU A 141 15.04 -17.33 6.91
N ASN A 142 16.31 -17.37 6.51
CA ASN A 142 17.43 -17.58 7.44
C ASN A 142 17.62 -16.40 8.40
N ASN A 143 17.41 -15.17 7.92
CA ASN A 143 17.49 -13.98 8.75
C ASN A 143 16.39 -13.96 9.81
N ILE A 144 15.14 -14.30 9.44
CA ILE A 144 14.03 -14.47 10.40
C ILE A 144 14.41 -15.49 11.47
N LYS A 145 14.86 -16.69 11.08
CA LYS A 145 15.23 -17.75 12.03
C LYS A 145 16.37 -17.36 12.97
N THR A 146 17.23 -16.43 12.54
CA THR A 146 18.35 -15.95 13.36
C THR A 146 17.90 -14.89 14.35
N VAL A 147 17.03 -13.97 13.93
CA VAL A 147 16.71 -12.74 14.66
C VAL A 147 15.39 -12.82 15.43
N SER A 148 14.41 -13.54 14.91
CA SER A 148 13.13 -13.85 15.56
C SER A 148 12.84 -15.36 15.46
N PRO A 149 13.61 -16.21 16.17
CA PRO A 149 13.53 -17.67 16.05
C PRO A 149 12.19 -18.26 16.50
N ASN A 150 11.39 -17.51 17.25
CA ASN A 150 10.09 -17.94 17.77
C ASN A 150 8.92 -17.49 16.89
N SER A 151 9.16 -16.66 15.86
CA SER A 151 8.09 -16.19 14.99
C SER A 151 7.59 -17.31 14.08
N ILE A 152 6.28 -17.29 13.83
CA ILE A 152 5.65 -18.15 12.82
C ILE A 152 6.00 -17.58 11.45
N ILE A 153 6.53 -18.43 10.56
CA ILE A 153 6.86 -18.01 9.18
C ILE A 153 5.74 -18.44 8.24
N ILE A 154 5.24 -17.49 7.46
CA ILE A 154 4.27 -17.69 6.37
C ILE A 154 4.94 -17.23 5.08
N LYS A 155 4.77 -17.96 3.97
CA LYS A 155 5.13 -17.49 2.64
C LYS A 155 3.86 -17.16 1.86
N ALA A 156 3.87 -16.03 1.20
CA ALA A 156 2.74 -15.54 0.44
C ALA A 156 3.15 -15.01 -0.94
N GLU A 157 2.26 -15.20 -1.90
CA GLU A 157 2.31 -14.60 -3.22
C GLU A 157 1.56 -13.27 -3.20
N SER A 158 1.98 -12.37 -4.07
CA SER A 158 1.29 -11.08 -4.28
C SER A 158 0.50 -11.16 -5.58
N THR A 159 -0.71 -11.72 -5.51
CA THR A 159 -1.55 -11.95 -6.67
C THR A 159 -2.06 -10.63 -7.23
N ILE A 160 -1.90 -10.45 -8.54
CA ILE A 160 -2.38 -9.28 -9.27
C ILE A 160 -3.70 -9.65 -9.94
N THR A 161 -4.75 -8.87 -9.67
CA THR A 161 -6.03 -8.94 -10.39
C THR A 161 -6.28 -7.63 -11.15
N VAL A 162 -7.06 -7.72 -12.23
CA VAL A 162 -7.42 -6.58 -13.09
C VAL A 162 -8.92 -6.58 -13.28
N ASP A 163 -9.56 -5.43 -13.10
CA ASP A 163 -11.02 -5.28 -13.19
C ASP A 163 -11.57 -5.48 -14.63
N GLN A 164 -10.89 -4.90 -15.62
CA GLN A 164 -11.26 -4.86 -17.04
C GLN A 164 -10.10 -5.35 -17.92
N PRO A 165 -9.71 -6.64 -17.82
CA PRO A 165 -8.54 -7.18 -18.51
C PRO A 165 -8.63 -7.09 -20.05
N GLU A 166 -9.83 -7.00 -20.61
CA GLU A 166 -10.09 -6.81 -22.03
C GLU A 166 -9.61 -5.46 -22.58
N LEU A 167 -9.43 -4.45 -21.71
CA LEU A 167 -8.88 -3.15 -22.10
C LEU A 167 -7.35 -3.18 -22.27
N ILE A 168 -6.69 -4.26 -21.85
CA ILE A 168 -5.23 -4.40 -21.90
C ILE A 168 -4.81 -5.30 -23.06
N LYS A 169 -5.46 -6.45 -23.24
CA LYS A 169 -5.01 -7.47 -24.20
C LYS A 169 -4.99 -6.96 -25.64
N GLY A 170 -3.81 -6.94 -26.25
CA GLY A 170 -3.61 -6.49 -27.63
C GLY A 170 -3.86 -5.00 -27.84
N LYS A 171 -3.83 -4.19 -26.77
CA LYS A 171 -4.05 -2.73 -26.80
C LYS A 171 -2.75 -1.95 -26.57
N ARG A 172 -2.72 -0.71 -27.06
CA ARG A 172 -1.69 0.28 -26.75
C ARG A 172 -2.05 0.94 -25.43
N VAL A 173 -1.28 0.71 -24.39
CA VAL A 173 -1.64 1.14 -23.02
C VAL A 173 -0.68 2.18 -22.47
N LEU A 174 -1.21 3.17 -21.77
CA LEU A 174 -0.44 4.02 -20.86
C LEU A 174 -0.50 3.43 -19.45
N ILE A 175 0.60 3.45 -18.72
CA ILE A 175 0.66 2.95 -17.35
C ILE A 175 0.88 4.12 -16.39
N VAL A 176 0.05 4.20 -15.36
CA VAL A 176 0.23 5.11 -14.21
C VAL A 176 0.46 4.26 -12.98
N GLU A 177 1.54 4.50 -12.25
CA GLU A 177 1.95 3.71 -11.09
C GLU A 177 2.14 4.59 -9.84
N ASP A 178 2.27 3.93 -8.69
CA ASP A 178 2.62 4.53 -7.41
C ASP A 178 3.88 5.41 -7.50
N GLY A 179 3.72 6.70 -7.16
CA GLY A 179 4.76 7.72 -7.26
C GLY A 179 5.98 7.41 -6.38
N PRO A 180 5.81 7.19 -5.07
CA PRO A 180 6.88 6.79 -4.15
C PRO A 180 7.66 5.56 -4.62
N THR A 181 7.00 4.51 -5.09
CA THR A 181 7.64 3.29 -5.62
C THR A 181 8.65 3.61 -6.73
N LEU A 182 8.27 4.49 -7.65
CA LEU A 182 9.10 4.83 -8.82
C LEU A 182 10.16 5.89 -8.55
N THR A 183 9.96 6.73 -7.55
CA THR A 183 10.86 7.84 -7.23
C THR A 183 11.87 7.40 -6.17
N HIS A 184 11.53 7.56 -4.90
CA HIS A 184 12.41 7.26 -3.77
C HIS A 184 12.51 5.75 -3.47
N GLY A 185 11.57 4.95 -3.97
CA GLY A 185 11.60 3.49 -3.90
C GLY A 185 12.53 2.81 -4.90
N GLU A 186 13.09 3.58 -5.85
CA GLU A 186 14.07 3.16 -6.87
C GLU A 186 13.61 2.01 -7.79
N MET A 187 12.31 1.73 -7.86
CA MET A 187 11.78 0.70 -8.75
C MET A 187 11.64 1.23 -10.19
N LYS A 188 11.92 0.37 -11.16
CA LYS A 188 11.74 0.67 -12.61
C LYS A 188 10.39 0.24 -13.17
N ILE A 189 9.71 -0.67 -12.48
CA ILE A 189 8.45 -1.26 -12.90
C ILE A 189 7.52 -1.39 -11.69
N GLY A 190 6.22 -1.28 -11.92
CA GLY A 190 5.19 -1.48 -10.91
C GLY A 190 4.14 -2.50 -11.32
N ALA A 191 2.97 -2.39 -10.70
CA ALA A 191 1.83 -3.29 -10.84
C ALA A 191 1.29 -3.36 -12.25
N GLY A 192 1.06 -2.17 -12.81
CA GLY A 192 0.53 -1.98 -14.15
C GLY A 192 1.47 -2.52 -15.21
N THR A 193 2.79 -2.37 -15.04
CA THR A 193 3.78 -2.96 -15.95
C THR A 193 3.71 -4.49 -15.96
N VAL A 194 3.65 -5.12 -14.78
CA VAL A 194 3.53 -6.57 -14.67
C VAL A 194 2.20 -7.05 -15.28
N ALA A 195 1.10 -6.35 -15.03
CA ALA A 195 -0.22 -6.68 -15.59
C ALA A 195 -0.26 -6.54 -17.12
N ALA A 196 0.28 -5.46 -17.67
CA ALA A 196 0.35 -5.21 -19.11
C ALA A 196 1.10 -6.34 -19.83
N GLN A 197 2.24 -6.78 -19.26
CA GLN A 197 3.03 -7.88 -19.80
C GLN A 197 2.29 -9.22 -19.71
N ARG A 198 1.73 -9.55 -18.53
CA ARG A 198 1.01 -10.82 -18.29
C ARG A 198 -0.21 -10.97 -19.20
N LEU A 199 -0.95 -9.88 -19.45
CA LEU A 199 -2.17 -9.88 -20.27
C LEU A 199 -1.90 -9.68 -21.77
N GLY A 200 -0.64 -9.40 -22.15
CA GLY A 200 -0.23 -9.26 -23.54
C GLY A 200 -0.73 -7.97 -24.18
N ALA A 201 -0.45 -6.82 -23.55
CA ALA A 201 -0.59 -5.52 -24.21
C ALA A 201 0.21 -5.49 -25.52
N ALA A 202 -0.32 -4.80 -26.54
CA ALA A 202 0.35 -4.67 -27.84
C ALA A 202 1.56 -3.73 -27.76
N GLU A 203 1.45 -2.67 -26.96
CA GLU A 203 2.47 -1.64 -26.79
C GLU A 203 2.27 -0.94 -25.44
N ILE A 204 3.36 -0.62 -24.75
CA ILE A 204 3.35 0.29 -23.60
C ILE A 204 3.83 1.65 -24.12
N ILE A 205 3.00 2.69 -24.00
CA ILE A 205 3.25 3.99 -24.60
C ILE A 205 4.19 4.82 -23.71
N ASP A 206 5.26 5.34 -24.31
CA ASP A 206 6.15 6.31 -23.66
C ASP A 206 5.44 7.65 -23.44
N PRO A 207 5.25 8.10 -22.18
CA PRO A 207 4.61 9.39 -21.90
C PRO A 207 5.52 10.59 -22.13
N THR A 208 6.83 10.41 -22.33
CA THR A 208 7.83 11.48 -22.40
C THR A 208 7.47 12.62 -23.38
N PRO A 209 6.95 12.35 -24.60
CA PRO A 209 6.55 13.41 -25.53
C PRO A 209 5.34 14.25 -25.06
N TYR A 210 4.59 13.76 -24.09
CA TYR A 210 3.31 14.32 -23.64
C TYR A 210 3.38 14.99 -22.27
N LEU A 211 4.51 14.88 -21.57
CA LEU A 211 4.71 15.45 -20.24
C LEU A 211 4.46 16.96 -20.23
N VAL A 212 3.76 17.44 -19.20
CA VAL A 212 3.57 18.87 -18.93
C VAL A 212 3.96 19.23 -17.51
N GLY A 213 4.25 20.52 -17.29
CA GLY A 213 4.47 21.09 -15.96
C GLY A 213 5.49 20.32 -15.12
N SER A 214 5.15 20.05 -13.87
CA SER A 214 6.07 19.44 -12.90
C SER A 214 6.54 18.03 -13.28
N LEU A 215 5.76 17.29 -14.10
CA LEU A 215 6.16 15.95 -14.52
C LEU A 215 7.39 15.96 -15.43
N LYS A 216 7.67 17.05 -16.15
CA LYS A 216 8.94 17.20 -16.87
C LYS A 216 10.12 17.21 -15.90
N ASP A 217 9.98 17.96 -14.80
CA ASP A 217 11.03 18.06 -13.78
C ASP A 217 11.20 16.72 -13.05
N THR A 218 10.10 15.99 -12.81
CA THR A 218 10.14 14.62 -12.25
C THR A 218 10.97 13.69 -13.14
N PHE A 219 10.74 13.64 -14.45
CA PHE A 219 11.51 12.78 -15.36
C PHE A 219 12.98 13.20 -15.50
N ILE A 220 13.28 14.50 -15.37
CA ILE A 220 14.67 14.97 -15.30
C ILE A 220 15.35 14.50 -14.02
N THR A 221 14.63 14.54 -12.89
CA THR A 221 15.15 14.18 -11.57
C THR A 221 15.34 12.67 -11.43
N TYR A 222 14.43 11.88 -12.01
CA TYR A 222 14.39 10.42 -11.92
C TYR A 222 14.51 9.81 -13.33
N PRO A 223 15.70 9.86 -13.96
CA PRO A 223 15.88 9.48 -15.36
C PRO A 223 15.75 7.97 -15.63
N HIS A 224 15.60 7.15 -14.59
CA HIS A 224 15.36 5.72 -14.72
C HIS A 224 13.89 5.37 -15.01
N ILE A 225 12.98 6.34 -14.86
CA ILE A 225 11.56 6.17 -15.17
C ILE A 225 11.38 6.21 -16.69
N GLU A 226 10.88 5.10 -17.24
CA GLU A 226 10.67 4.91 -18.68
C GLU A 226 9.31 4.24 -18.91
N ASN A 227 8.58 4.66 -19.95
CA ASN A 227 7.34 4.01 -20.41
C ASN A 227 6.17 3.94 -19.40
N LEU A 228 6.19 4.76 -18.36
CA LEU A 228 5.13 4.84 -17.35
C LEU A 228 5.11 6.23 -16.71
N VAL A 229 4.01 6.58 -16.05
CA VAL A 229 3.83 7.88 -15.37
C VAL A 229 3.78 7.66 -13.86
N PRO A 230 4.66 8.28 -13.07
CA PRO A 230 4.51 8.29 -11.62
C PRO A 230 3.32 9.17 -11.23
N ALA A 231 2.43 8.65 -10.38
CA ALA A 231 1.32 9.42 -9.82
C ALA A 231 1.85 10.44 -8.81
N MET A 232 2.14 11.65 -9.30
CA MET A 232 2.59 12.78 -8.48
C MET A 232 1.38 13.65 -8.10
N GLY A 233 1.28 14.07 -6.83
CA GLY A 233 0.01 14.59 -6.32
C GLY A 233 0.03 15.42 -5.05
N TYR A 234 1.13 16.10 -4.76
CA TYR A 234 1.28 16.91 -3.55
C TYR A 234 0.51 18.25 -3.58
N GLY A 235 -0.13 18.61 -4.70
CA GLY A 235 -0.94 19.82 -4.81
C GLY A 235 -1.78 19.93 -6.09
N GLU A 236 -2.71 20.89 -6.11
CA GLU A 236 -3.68 21.08 -7.22
C GLU A 236 -3.02 21.22 -8.59
N GLN A 237 -1.87 21.91 -8.68
CA GLN A 237 -1.17 22.08 -9.95
C GLN A 237 -0.56 20.75 -10.45
N GLN A 238 0.01 19.94 -9.55
CA GLN A 238 0.59 18.64 -9.93
C GLN A 238 -0.49 17.67 -10.39
N LEU A 239 -1.65 17.68 -9.73
CA LEU A 239 -2.84 16.95 -10.14
C LEU A 239 -3.29 17.33 -11.56
N LYS A 240 -3.33 18.63 -11.85
CA LYS A 240 -3.70 19.13 -13.17
C LYS A 240 -2.66 18.77 -14.23
N ASP A 241 -1.38 18.80 -13.88
CA ASP A 241 -0.29 18.40 -14.77
C ASP A 241 -0.34 16.90 -15.07
N LEU A 242 -0.67 16.07 -14.07
CA LEU A 242 -0.90 14.63 -14.22
C LEU A 242 -2.10 14.35 -15.12
N GLU A 243 -3.25 14.98 -14.86
CA GLU A 243 -4.46 14.88 -15.69
C GLU A 243 -4.18 15.26 -17.15
N THR A 244 -3.52 16.40 -17.35
CA THR A 244 -3.22 16.92 -18.69
C THR A 244 -2.24 16.00 -19.41
N THR A 245 -1.22 15.49 -18.72
CA THR A 245 -0.25 14.55 -19.29
C THR A 245 -0.96 13.29 -19.76
N ILE A 246 -1.73 12.63 -18.88
CA ILE A 246 -2.47 11.39 -19.21
C ILE A 246 -3.41 11.61 -20.41
N ASN A 247 -4.18 12.69 -20.39
CA ASN A 247 -5.16 12.97 -21.45
C ASN A 247 -4.54 13.35 -22.80
N ASN A 248 -3.27 13.75 -22.83
CA ASN A 248 -2.55 14.04 -24.08
C ASN A 248 -1.98 12.77 -24.73
N VAL A 249 -1.83 11.67 -23.99
CA VAL A 249 -1.25 10.44 -24.53
C VAL A 249 -2.24 9.75 -25.47
N ASP A 250 -1.81 9.56 -26.72
CA ASP A 250 -2.49 8.71 -27.70
C ASP A 250 -2.33 7.22 -27.34
N CYS A 251 -3.30 6.67 -26.62
CA CYS A 251 -3.36 5.27 -26.22
C CYS A 251 -4.82 4.76 -26.24
N ASP A 252 -4.99 3.44 -26.31
CA ASP A 252 -6.29 2.78 -26.30
C ASP A 252 -6.91 2.70 -24.89
N ALA A 253 -6.07 2.59 -23.85
CA ALA A 253 -6.48 2.50 -22.47
C ALA A 253 -5.37 2.95 -21.50
N VAL A 254 -5.77 3.31 -20.28
CA VAL A 254 -4.88 3.67 -19.18
C VAL A 254 -4.97 2.60 -18.08
N ILE A 255 -3.82 2.06 -17.68
CA ILE A 255 -3.72 1.15 -16.54
C ILE A 255 -3.42 1.97 -15.29
N ILE A 256 -4.28 1.86 -14.29
CA ILE A 256 -4.13 2.49 -12.98
C ILE A 256 -3.52 1.44 -12.04
N GLY A 257 -2.21 1.50 -11.86
CA GLY A 257 -1.42 0.70 -10.93
C GLY A 257 -1.24 1.33 -9.54
N THR A 258 -1.87 2.48 -9.28
CA THR A 258 -1.84 3.13 -7.96
C THR A 258 -2.79 2.43 -6.97
N PRO A 259 -2.51 2.51 -5.66
CA PRO A 259 -3.43 2.00 -4.63
C PRO A 259 -4.80 2.69 -4.64
N ILE A 260 -4.85 4.01 -4.87
CA ILE A 260 -6.11 4.75 -4.99
C ILE A 260 -6.82 4.53 -6.31
N ASP A 261 -8.11 4.89 -6.34
CA ASP A 261 -8.78 5.11 -7.61
C ASP A 261 -8.45 6.49 -8.17
N LEU A 262 -7.42 6.56 -9.01
CA LEU A 262 -6.99 7.82 -9.60
C LEU A 262 -8.11 8.52 -10.39
N SER A 263 -9.09 7.77 -10.91
CA SER A 263 -10.25 8.32 -11.64
C SER A 263 -11.19 9.17 -10.77
N ARG A 264 -11.08 9.07 -9.44
CA ARG A 264 -11.84 9.89 -8.48
C ARG A 264 -11.20 11.23 -8.21
N VAL A 265 -9.90 11.34 -8.48
CA VAL A 265 -9.09 12.52 -8.17
C VAL A 265 -8.85 13.36 -9.42
N ILE A 266 -8.68 12.72 -10.58
CA ILE A 266 -8.50 13.39 -11.88
C ILE A 266 -9.41 12.80 -12.94
N LYS A 267 -9.70 13.59 -13.98
CA LYS A 267 -10.48 13.15 -15.13
C LYS A 267 -9.59 12.47 -16.17
N ILE A 268 -9.76 11.16 -16.34
CA ILE A 268 -9.10 10.39 -17.41
C ILE A 268 -10.10 10.18 -18.55
N ASN A 269 -9.75 10.60 -19.77
CA ASN A 269 -10.65 10.53 -20.93
C ASN A 269 -10.62 9.16 -21.61
N GLN A 270 -9.51 8.44 -21.50
CA GLN A 270 -9.35 7.09 -22.04
C GLN A 270 -10.04 6.06 -21.13
N PRO A 271 -10.45 4.89 -21.66
CA PRO A 271 -10.88 3.76 -20.83
C PRO A 271 -9.80 3.36 -19.83
N THR A 272 -10.20 3.05 -18.59
CA THR A 272 -9.26 2.72 -17.51
C THR A 272 -9.44 1.28 -17.04
N ALA A 273 -8.32 0.58 -16.80
CA ALA A 273 -8.30 -0.69 -16.08
C ALA A 273 -7.50 -0.51 -14.78
N ARG A 274 -8.06 -0.95 -13.66
CA ARG A 274 -7.44 -0.87 -12.33
C ARG A 274 -6.78 -2.18 -11.95
N ILE A 275 -5.61 -2.05 -11.33
CA ILE A 275 -4.86 -3.18 -10.78
C ILE A 275 -5.16 -3.29 -9.30
N HIS A 276 -5.39 -4.51 -8.83
CA HIS A 276 -5.54 -4.83 -7.43
C HIS A 276 -4.52 -5.88 -7.01
N TYR A 277 -4.15 -5.81 -5.73
CA TYR A 277 -3.25 -6.75 -5.09
C TYR A 277 -3.97 -7.49 -3.97
N ASP A 278 -3.80 -8.80 -3.97
CA ASP A 278 -4.24 -9.69 -2.92
C ASP A 278 -3.07 -10.53 -2.43
N LEU A 279 -2.98 -10.66 -1.11
CA LEU A 279 -2.03 -11.56 -0.46
C LEU A 279 -2.61 -12.98 -0.50
N ASP A 280 -1.89 -13.93 -1.10
CA ASP A 280 -2.27 -15.34 -1.10
C ASP A 280 -1.21 -16.20 -0.41
N GLU A 281 -1.58 -16.86 0.68
CA GLU A 281 -0.66 -17.64 1.50
C GLU A 281 -0.43 -19.02 0.89
N VAL A 282 0.82 -19.35 0.56
CA VAL A 282 1.18 -20.59 -0.15
C VAL A 282 1.98 -21.58 0.69
N ASP A 283 2.60 -21.14 1.78
CA ASP A 283 3.32 -22.00 2.73
C ASP A 283 3.20 -21.47 4.16
N GLY A 284 3.26 -22.38 5.15
CA GLY A 284 3.02 -22.07 6.56
C GLY A 284 1.54 -22.17 6.99
N PRO A 285 1.24 -21.93 8.28
CA PRO A 285 -0.13 -21.88 8.78
C PRO A 285 -0.87 -20.67 8.22
N LYS A 286 -2.15 -20.83 7.92
CA LYS A 286 -3.02 -19.73 7.46
C LYS A 286 -3.16 -18.66 8.54
N LEU A 287 -3.04 -17.38 8.18
CA LEU A 287 -3.18 -16.27 9.12
C LEU A 287 -4.56 -16.26 9.78
N GLU A 288 -5.60 -16.71 9.09
CA GLU A 288 -6.94 -16.89 9.66
C GLU A 288 -6.95 -17.76 10.92
N LEU A 289 -6.15 -18.84 10.94
CA LEU A 289 -6.05 -19.73 12.11
C LEU A 289 -5.35 -19.02 13.26
N ILE A 290 -4.25 -18.32 12.99
CA ILE A 290 -3.50 -17.55 13.99
C ILE A 290 -4.39 -16.48 14.62
N LEU A 291 -5.12 -15.73 13.78
CA LEU A 291 -6.06 -14.70 14.23
C LEU A 291 -7.22 -15.30 15.03
N THR A 292 -7.71 -16.48 14.65
CA THR A 292 -8.76 -17.18 15.39
C THR A 292 -8.29 -17.58 16.79
N ASP A 293 -7.09 -18.15 16.90
CA ASP A 293 -6.49 -18.53 18.18
C ASP A 293 -6.24 -17.31 19.07
N PHE A 294 -5.70 -16.23 18.48
CA PHE A 294 -5.55 -14.93 19.14
C PHE A 294 -6.87 -14.43 19.72
N ILE A 295 -7.92 -14.33 18.89
CA ILE A 295 -9.24 -13.87 19.32
C ILE A 295 -9.81 -14.74 20.44
N ASN A 296 -9.68 -16.07 20.33
CA ASN A 296 -10.20 -17.00 21.33
C ASN A 296 -9.49 -16.88 22.68
N LYS A 297 -8.17 -16.68 22.68
CA LYS A 297 -7.37 -16.43 23.89
C LYS A 297 -7.91 -15.20 24.64
N TYR A 298 -8.03 -14.06 23.97
CA TYR A 298 -8.47 -12.82 24.63
C TYR A 298 -9.96 -12.85 25.02
N LYS A 299 -10.82 -13.50 24.24
CA LYS A 299 -12.22 -13.75 24.64
C LYS A 299 -12.34 -14.60 25.91
N ALA A 300 -11.38 -15.49 26.18
CA ALA A 300 -11.36 -16.28 27.40
C ALA A 300 -10.85 -15.47 28.60
N GLU A 301 -9.90 -14.56 28.40
CA GLU A 301 -9.36 -13.68 29.45
C GLU A 301 -10.36 -12.59 29.89
N LEU A 302 -11.28 -12.18 29.00
CA LEU A 302 -12.34 -11.20 29.30
C LEU A 302 -13.57 -11.80 30.03
N LYS A 303 -13.64 -13.11 30.21
CA LYS A 303 -14.75 -13.82 30.90
C LYS A 303 -14.41 -14.13 32.35
#